data_AF-A0A2I6QHN4-F1
#
_entry.id   AF-A0A2I6QHN4-F1
#
_cell.length_a   1.000
_cell.length_b   1.000
_cell.length_c   1.000
_cell.angle_alpha   90.00
_cell.angle_beta   90.00
_cell.angle_gamma   90.00
#
_symmetry.space_group_name_H-M   'P 1'
#
loop_
_entity.id
_entity.type
_entity.pdbx_description
1 polymer ?
#
loop_
_entity_poly.entity_id
_entity_poly.type
_entity_poly.pdbx_seq_one_letter_code
_entity_poly.pdbx_strand_id
1 'polypeptide(L)'
;MKSNAIGLTGILSILNNPATHETSLAFGLIILLFIHATLGQPAPQKPTIFIFHSDEFWLNLHHFLYVLGRAENKTQDSSRSAVVNAPKDQEHGFAKLTPAEQASWREAVSFYANDLSKKDAVFDEPLPAITNALAQAGDAKSLTLAKIDPAVVFVLERAAPIYRKAWWPAHHRANVEWQRAIRKLVDKHGDAILSFITKAYQMSWNPAGFHIHLSGYTNWAGAYSTTGELLVLSSLAEDIKDIYGLETIFHEGMHQWDKQVFEALREQARKQNKRVPNGLSHAMIFFTAGEAVRHVYPDHVPYAVKAGVWERGISQFKTPLEEVWKPYLDGRGTRDEALAELVKRTAADK
;
A
#
# COMPACT_ATOMS: atom_id res chain seq x y z
N MET A 1 44.63 14.13 -40.48
CA MET A 1 44.86 12.70 -40.15
C MET A 1 43.60 11.95 -40.56
N LYS A 2 43.63 11.33 -41.75
CA LYS A 2 43.58 9.86 -41.99
C LYS A 2 42.27 9.23 -41.48
N SER A 3 41.32 8.92 -42.38
CA SER A 3 41.11 7.58 -43.04
C SER A 3 40.43 6.58 -42.11
N ASN A 4 39.47 5.72 -42.45
CA ASN A 4 39.02 5.06 -43.69
C ASN A 4 37.64 4.39 -43.38
N ALA A 5 36.63 4.40 -44.27
CA ALA A 5 36.37 3.48 -45.40
C ALA A 5 35.73 2.11 -44.99
N ILE A 6 34.47 1.81 -45.37
CA ILE A 6 33.97 1.06 -46.55
C ILE A 6 33.54 -0.38 -46.18
N GLY A 7 32.38 -0.84 -46.71
CA GLY A 7 32.12 -2.27 -46.88
C GLY A 7 30.67 -2.68 -47.17
N LEU A 8 30.20 -2.51 -48.41
CA LEU A 8 29.03 -3.18 -49.01
C LEU A 8 29.54 -4.18 -50.06
N THR A 9 29.06 -5.43 -50.08
CA THR A 9 29.04 -6.43 -51.20
C THR A 9 28.60 -7.81 -50.62
N GLY A 10 27.86 -8.71 -51.28
CA GLY A 10 27.34 -8.78 -52.65
C GLY A 10 26.30 -9.91 -52.84
N ILE A 11 25.25 -9.64 -53.64
CA ILE A 11 24.88 -10.18 -54.97
C ILE A 11 25.19 -11.65 -55.41
N LEU A 12 24.09 -12.33 -55.88
CA LEU A 12 23.90 -13.38 -56.93
C LEU A 12 24.58 -14.77 -56.77
N SER A 13 24.12 -15.94 -57.28
CA SER A 13 23.03 -16.49 -58.11
C SER A 13 23.32 -18.03 -58.23
N ILE A 14 22.44 -19.01 -58.51
CA ILE A 14 22.00 -19.52 -59.84
C ILE A 14 21.29 -20.91 -59.63
N LEU A 15 20.09 -21.04 -60.22
CA LEU A 15 19.40 -22.14 -60.93
C LEU A 15 19.93 -23.61 -60.93
N ASN A 16 19.02 -24.61 -60.85
CA ASN A 16 18.56 -25.42 -62.00
C ASN A 16 17.62 -26.62 -61.63
N ASN A 17 16.53 -26.74 -62.40
CA ASN A 17 15.67 -27.93 -62.64
C ASN A 17 16.39 -28.88 -63.66
N PRO A 18 15.96 -30.14 -64.02
CA PRO A 18 14.58 -30.56 -64.32
C PRO A 18 14.16 -32.05 -64.07
N ALA A 19 12.83 -32.24 -64.12
CA ALA A 19 11.95 -33.36 -64.52
C ALA A 19 12.46 -34.78 -64.89
N THR A 20 11.68 -35.82 -64.54
CA THR A 20 10.95 -36.72 -65.47
C THR A 20 10.00 -37.71 -64.75
N HIS A 21 8.99 -38.18 -65.50
CA HIS A 21 7.75 -38.90 -65.15
C HIS A 21 7.91 -40.40 -64.79
N GLU A 22 6.97 -40.98 -64.01
CA GLU A 22 5.95 -41.96 -64.49
C GLU A 22 5.20 -42.74 -63.37
N THR A 23 3.90 -42.94 -63.60
CA THR A 23 3.01 -44.08 -63.19
C THR A 23 2.47 -44.24 -61.76
N SER A 24 1.24 -43.76 -61.57
CA SER A 24 -0.01 -44.45 -61.16
C SER A 24 -0.10 -45.49 -60.01
N LEU A 25 -1.10 -45.22 -59.15
CA LEU A 25 -2.05 -46.13 -58.47
C LEU A 25 -1.61 -46.87 -57.19
N ALA A 26 -2.07 -46.37 -56.02
CA ALA A 26 -3.01 -47.09 -55.15
C ALA A 26 -3.52 -46.19 -54.01
N PHE A 27 -4.84 -46.06 -53.92
CA PHE A 27 -5.59 -45.38 -52.88
C PHE A 27 -5.43 -46.09 -51.51
N GLY A 28 -4.96 -45.35 -50.50
CA GLY A 28 -4.99 -45.76 -49.10
C GLY A 28 -5.40 -44.58 -48.23
N LEU A 29 -6.71 -44.40 -48.04
CA LEU A 29 -7.27 -43.32 -47.23
C LEU A 29 -7.10 -43.67 -45.74
N ILE A 30 -6.02 -43.21 -45.11
CA ILE A 30 -5.92 -43.19 -43.64
C ILE A 30 -6.46 -41.85 -43.16
N ILE A 31 -7.71 -41.83 -42.71
CA ILE A 31 -8.27 -40.69 -41.97
C ILE A 31 -7.67 -40.72 -40.56
N LEU A 32 -6.62 -39.93 -40.34
CA LEU A 32 -6.17 -39.55 -39.00
C LEU A 32 -7.12 -38.47 -38.46
N LEU A 33 -8.08 -38.89 -37.65
CA LEU A 33 -8.88 -38.00 -36.80
C LEU A 33 -7.96 -37.35 -35.76
N PHE A 34 -7.44 -36.16 -36.07
CA PHE A 34 -6.87 -35.29 -35.06
C PHE A 34 -8.00 -34.73 -34.19
N ILE A 35 -8.30 -35.41 -33.09
CA ILE A 35 -9.03 -34.82 -31.97
C ILE A 35 -8.10 -33.74 -31.41
N HIS A 36 -8.27 -32.49 -31.86
CA HIS A 36 -7.74 -31.35 -31.15
C HIS A 36 -8.54 -31.25 -29.85
N ALA A 37 -8.04 -31.89 -28.79
CA ALA A 37 -8.41 -31.51 -27.45
C ALA A 37 -8.00 -30.05 -27.30
N THR A 38 -8.98 -29.14 -27.39
CA THR A 38 -8.81 -27.76 -26.95
C THR A 38 -8.55 -27.84 -25.45
N LEU A 39 -7.27 -27.92 -25.07
CA LEU A 39 -6.81 -27.57 -23.74
C LEU A 39 -7.33 -26.15 -23.52
N GLY A 40 -8.39 -26.04 -22.72
CA GLY A 40 -8.97 -24.76 -22.36
C GLY A 40 -7.85 -23.87 -21.85
N GLN A 41 -7.64 -22.73 -22.50
CA GLN A 41 -6.77 -21.70 -21.93
C GLN A 41 -7.27 -21.45 -20.50
N PRO A 42 -6.39 -21.46 -19.49
CA PRO A 42 -6.80 -21.09 -18.15
C PRO A 42 -7.48 -19.72 -18.25
N ALA A 43 -8.69 -19.62 -17.69
CA ALA A 43 -9.41 -18.35 -17.64
C ALA A 43 -8.44 -17.28 -17.10
N PRO A 44 -8.39 -16.07 -17.71
CA PRO A 44 -7.49 -15.03 -17.27
C PRO A 44 -7.67 -14.82 -15.77
N GLN A 45 -6.59 -15.06 -15.02
CA GLN A 45 -6.62 -14.95 -13.57
C GLN A 45 -6.94 -13.49 -13.25
N LYS A 46 -8.00 -13.27 -12.47
CA LYS A 46 -8.42 -11.94 -12.06
C LYS A 46 -7.22 -11.21 -11.43
N PRO A 47 -6.91 -9.96 -11.81
CA PRO A 47 -5.78 -9.23 -11.25
C PRO A 47 -5.91 -9.12 -9.73
N THR A 48 -4.83 -9.42 -9.01
CA THR A 48 -4.78 -9.26 -7.56
C THR A 48 -4.73 -7.77 -7.23
N ILE A 49 -5.75 -7.25 -6.55
CA ILE A 49 -5.75 -5.84 -6.12
C ILE A 49 -4.75 -5.63 -4.98
N PHE A 50 -4.81 -6.51 -3.97
CA PHE A 50 -4.00 -6.46 -2.76
C PHE A 50 -3.40 -7.81 -2.41
N ILE A 51 -2.14 -7.81 -1.95
CA ILE A 51 -1.44 -8.98 -1.43
C ILE A 51 -1.27 -8.79 0.08
N PHE A 52 -1.89 -9.66 0.88
CA PHE A 52 -1.87 -9.54 2.34
C PHE A 52 -0.79 -10.40 2.99
N HIS A 53 -0.04 -9.80 3.92
CA HIS A 53 0.97 -10.42 4.77
C HIS A 53 0.55 -10.27 6.24
N SER A 54 0.52 -11.37 7.00
CA SER A 54 0.10 -11.37 8.41
C SER A 54 1.09 -12.03 9.37
N ASP A 55 2.15 -12.65 8.84
CA ASP A 55 3.12 -13.47 9.59
C ASP A 55 4.42 -12.72 9.95
N GLU A 56 4.50 -11.42 9.68
CA GLU A 56 5.72 -10.62 9.82
C GLU A 56 6.01 -10.25 11.28
N PHE A 57 6.58 -11.22 11.99
CA PHE A 57 6.90 -11.14 13.41
C PHE A 57 7.75 -9.91 13.76
N TRP A 58 8.79 -9.64 12.98
CA TRP A 58 9.74 -8.57 13.27
C TRP A 58 9.13 -7.17 13.11
N LEU A 59 8.30 -7.00 12.08
CA LEU A 59 7.54 -5.77 11.84
C LEU A 59 6.62 -5.48 13.04
N ASN A 60 5.88 -6.51 13.49
CA ASN A 60 4.96 -6.41 14.61
C ASN A 60 5.66 -6.03 15.93
N LEU A 61 6.82 -6.63 16.20
CA LEU A 61 7.64 -6.27 17.36
C LEU A 61 8.10 -4.81 17.31
N HIS A 62 8.64 -4.38 16.16
CA HIS A 62 9.14 -3.03 15.96
C HIS A 62 8.04 -1.98 16.19
N HIS A 63 6.87 -2.16 15.59
CA HIS A 63 5.78 -1.20 15.77
C HIS A 63 5.25 -1.18 17.20
N PHE A 64 5.19 -2.33 17.87
CA PHE A 64 4.74 -2.34 19.26
C PHE A 64 5.70 -1.59 20.19
N LEU A 65 7.01 -1.82 20.04
CA LEU A 65 8.02 -1.05 20.78
C LEU A 65 7.98 0.44 20.41
N TYR A 66 7.76 0.77 19.13
CA TYR A 66 7.64 2.15 18.66
C TYR A 66 6.49 2.90 19.35
N VAL A 67 5.27 2.33 19.36
CA VAL A 67 4.12 2.99 19.98
C VAL A 67 4.22 3.06 21.51
N LEU A 68 4.85 2.05 22.14
CA LEU A 68 5.13 2.08 23.57
C LEU A 68 6.15 3.17 23.92
N GLY A 69 7.22 3.32 23.12
CA GLY A 69 8.18 4.40 23.30
C GLY A 69 7.57 5.79 23.08
N ARG A 70 6.58 5.92 22.17
CA ARG A 70 5.80 7.16 22.01
C ARG A 70 4.95 7.46 23.25
N ALA A 71 4.31 6.44 23.82
CA ALA A 71 3.55 6.56 25.06
C ALA A 71 4.44 6.94 26.26
N GLU A 72 5.64 6.35 26.38
CA GLU A 72 6.63 6.71 27.41
C GLU A 72 7.06 8.19 27.29
N ASN A 73 7.26 8.66 26.06
CA ASN A 73 7.55 10.06 25.75
C ASN A 73 6.37 11.02 25.90
N LYS A 74 5.14 10.50 26.09
CA LYS A 74 3.89 11.28 26.12
C LYS A 74 3.74 12.17 24.88
N THR A 75 4.09 11.65 23.70
CA THR A 75 3.89 12.38 22.44
C THR A 75 2.41 12.71 22.27
N GLN A 76 2.07 13.84 21.65
CA GLN A 76 0.69 14.28 21.47
C GLN A 76 -0.20 13.18 20.83
N ASP A 77 0.37 12.45 19.89
CA ASP A 77 -0.29 11.41 19.11
C ASP A 77 -0.35 10.03 19.80
N SER A 78 0.28 9.85 20.97
CA SER A 78 0.18 8.61 21.76
C SER A 78 -1.23 8.40 22.35
N SER A 79 -2.06 9.45 22.36
CA SER A 79 -3.46 9.42 22.81
C SER A 79 -4.46 9.04 21.71
N ARG A 80 -3.99 8.77 20.49
CA ARG A 80 -4.85 8.50 19.33
C ARG A 80 -5.47 7.10 19.42
N SER A 81 -6.71 6.96 18.94
CA SER A 81 -7.51 5.74 19.02
C SER A 81 -6.76 4.47 18.60
N ALA A 82 -5.98 4.56 17.53
CA ALA A 82 -5.21 3.44 16.99
C ALA A 82 -4.11 2.90 17.92
N VAL A 83 -3.62 3.71 18.88
CA VAL A 83 -2.44 3.38 19.71
C VAL A 83 -2.66 3.55 21.21
N VAL A 84 -3.73 4.22 21.64
CA VAL A 84 -3.99 4.54 23.07
C VAL A 84 -4.05 3.30 23.97
N ASN A 85 -4.40 2.14 23.40
CA ASN A 85 -4.49 0.89 24.14
C ASN A 85 -3.15 0.15 24.28
N ALA A 86 -2.08 0.55 23.57
CA ALA A 86 -0.80 -0.16 23.60
C ALA A 86 -0.19 -0.28 25.02
N PRO A 87 -0.21 0.75 25.90
CA PRO A 87 0.27 0.61 27.27
C PRO A 87 -0.51 -0.44 28.08
N LYS A 88 -1.84 -0.47 27.93
CA LYS A 88 -2.70 -1.46 28.59
C LYS A 88 -2.42 -2.88 28.07
N ASP A 89 -2.19 -3.03 26.78
CA ASP A 89 -1.82 -4.32 26.19
C ASP A 89 -0.45 -4.80 26.68
N GLN A 90 0.51 -3.89 26.84
CA GLN A 90 1.78 -4.19 27.52
C GLN A 90 1.56 -4.71 28.95
N GLU A 91 0.73 -4.03 29.75
CA GLU A 91 0.42 -4.45 31.12
C GLU A 91 -0.19 -5.86 31.17
N HIS A 92 -1.10 -6.18 30.26
CA HIS A 92 -1.66 -7.54 30.16
C HIS A 92 -0.60 -8.60 29.85
N GLY A 93 0.37 -8.28 29.00
CA GLY A 93 1.46 -9.19 28.66
C GLY A 93 2.41 -9.46 29.83
N PHE A 94 2.61 -8.49 30.72
CA PHE A 94 3.51 -8.63 31.88
C PHE A 94 3.09 -9.76 32.84
N ALA A 95 1.80 -10.08 32.92
CA ALA A 95 1.31 -11.22 33.72
C ALA A 95 1.89 -12.58 33.27
N LYS A 96 2.41 -12.68 32.04
CA LYS A 96 3.02 -13.89 31.47
C LYS A 96 4.53 -13.93 31.63
N LEU A 97 5.15 -12.88 32.18
CA LEU A 97 6.58 -12.67 32.18
C LEU A 97 7.17 -12.70 33.59
N THR A 98 8.38 -13.23 33.68
CA THR A 98 9.22 -13.13 34.89
C THR A 98 9.69 -11.69 35.10
N PRO A 99 10.11 -11.31 36.32
CA PRO A 99 10.66 -9.97 36.58
C PRO A 99 11.84 -9.60 35.67
N ALA A 100 12.71 -10.56 35.33
CA ALA A 100 13.87 -10.34 34.45
C ALA A 100 13.45 -10.09 32.99
N GLU A 101 12.45 -10.84 32.49
CA GLU A 101 11.86 -10.62 31.17
C GLU A 101 11.17 -9.24 31.11
N GLN A 102 10.42 -8.86 32.15
CA GLN A 102 9.78 -7.54 32.21
C GLN A 102 10.82 -6.41 32.24
N ALA A 103 11.93 -6.56 32.96
CA ALA A 103 13.01 -5.59 32.97
C ALA A 103 13.65 -5.44 31.57
N SER A 104 13.95 -6.57 30.93
CA SER A 104 14.52 -6.59 29.57
C SER A 104 13.57 -5.98 28.53
N TRP A 105 12.25 -6.17 28.69
CA TRP A 105 11.25 -5.52 27.84
C TRP A 105 11.24 -4.00 28.02
N ARG A 106 11.22 -3.53 29.27
CA ARG A 106 11.26 -2.10 29.56
C ARG A 106 12.51 -1.42 29.02
N GLU A 107 13.67 -2.09 29.08
CA GLU A 107 14.90 -1.60 28.44
C GLU A 107 14.73 -1.41 26.92
N ALA A 108 14.05 -2.34 26.24
CA ALA A 108 13.76 -2.22 24.81
C ALA A 108 12.81 -1.06 24.51
N VAL A 109 11.77 -0.87 25.33
CA VAL A 109 10.85 0.27 25.18
C VAL A 109 11.58 1.59 25.40
N SER A 110 12.39 1.72 26.46
CA SER A 110 13.17 2.93 26.72
C SER A 110 14.22 3.20 25.64
N PHE A 111 14.80 2.17 25.01
CA PHE A 111 15.67 2.35 23.83
C PHE A 111 14.91 3.03 22.69
N TYR A 112 13.69 2.56 22.37
CA TYR A 112 12.84 3.19 21.36
C TYR A 112 12.42 4.61 21.78
N ALA A 113 12.00 4.80 23.02
CA ALA A 113 11.63 6.11 23.57
C ALA A 113 12.75 7.14 23.43
N ASN A 114 14.00 6.74 23.64
CA ASN A 114 15.13 7.66 23.61
C ASN A 114 15.48 8.21 22.22
N ASP A 115 15.12 7.52 21.14
CA ASP A 115 15.44 7.95 19.78
C ASP A 115 14.33 7.66 18.75
N LEU A 116 14.14 6.40 18.35
CA LEU A 116 13.27 6.03 17.23
C LEU A 116 11.82 6.52 17.42
N SER A 117 11.26 6.43 18.62
CA SER A 117 9.90 6.88 18.90
C SER A 117 9.72 8.39 18.90
N LYS A 118 10.78 9.20 18.76
CA LYS A 118 10.66 10.67 18.58
C LYS A 118 10.46 11.07 17.11
N LYS A 119 10.70 10.14 16.19
CA LYS A 119 10.65 10.35 14.74
C LYS A 119 9.28 10.00 14.17
N ASP A 120 8.94 10.62 13.05
CA ASP A 120 7.80 10.23 12.24
C ASP A 120 8.06 8.91 11.51
N ALA A 121 7.14 7.94 11.64
CA ALA A 121 7.31 6.59 11.08
C ALA A 121 7.35 6.55 9.54
N VAL A 122 6.86 7.58 8.87
CA VAL A 122 6.70 7.65 7.42
C VAL A 122 7.79 8.49 6.77
N PHE A 123 8.18 9.60 7.42
CA PHE A 123 9.02 10.61 6.79
C PHE A 123 10.44 10.71 7.36
N ASP A 124 10.65 10.30 8.62
CA ASP A 124 11.94 10.51 9.28
C ASP A 124 12.80 9.24 9.23
N GLU A 125 13.95 9.34 8.56
CA GLU A 125 14.95 8.27 8.60
C GLU A 125 15.47 8.02 10.04
N PRO A 126 15.77 6.77 10.42
CA PRO A 126 15.78 5.56 9.57
C PRO A 126 14.47 4.74 9.57
N LEU A 127 13.34 5.27 10.05
CA LEU A 127 12.14 4.46 10.30
C LEU A 127 11.54 3.80 9.04
N PRO A 128 11.41 4.49 7.89
CA PRO A 128 10.92 3.84 6.67
C PRO A 128 11.82 2.69 6.23
N ALA A 129 13.15 2.88 6.26
CA ALA A 129 14.11 1.86 5.88
C ALA A 129 14.07 0.64 6.82
N ILE A 130 13.96 0.87 8.13
CA ILE A 130 13.80 -0.20 9.13
C ILE A 130 12.50 -0.97 8.88
N THR A 131 11.38 -0.28 8.67
CA THR A 131 10.08 -0.91 8.44
C THR A 131 10.13 -1.82 7.22
N ASN A 132 10.69 -1.35 6.10
CA ASN A 132 10.86 -2.15 4.88
C ASN A 132 11.73 -3.40 5.11
N ALA A 133 12.86 -3.24 5.80
CA ALA A 133 13.76 -4.36 6.08
C ALA A 133 13.12 -5.42 7.00
N LEU A 134 12.32 -5.00 7.98
CA LEU A 134 11.65 -5.91 8.92
C LEU A 134 10.43 -6.62 8.30
N ALA A 135 9.70 -5.95 7.40
CA ALA A 135 8.68 -6.61 6.59
C ALA A 135 9.30 -7.74 5.75
N GLN A 136 10.38 -7.45 5.03
CA GLN A 136 11.11 -8.45 4.23
C GLN A 136 11.71 -9.60 5.07
N ALA A 137 12.10 -9.33 6.31
CA ALA A 137 12.65 -10.35 7.20
C ALA A 137 11.60 -11.37 7.67
N GLY A 138 10.30 -11.05 7.62
CA GLY A 138 9.22 -11.95 8.01
C GLY A 138 9.37 -12.48 9.44
N ASP A 139 9.52 -13.81 9.57
CA ASP A 139 9.74 -14.51 10.84
C ASP A 139 11.16 -15.08 11.00
N ALA A 140 12.12 -14.60 10.20
CA ALA A 140 13.48 -15.11 10.16
C ALA A 140 14.07 -15.27 11.57
N LYS A 141 14.87 -16.33 11.75
CA LYS A 141 15.45 -16.66 13.07
C LYS A 141 16.37 -15.56 13.64
N SER A 142 16.93 -14.72 12.77
CA SER A 142 17.84 -13.62 13.11
C SER A 142 17.75 -12.51 12.07
N LEU A 143 18.04 -11.28 12.51
CA LEU A 143 18.10 -10.07 11.68
C LEU A 143 19.53 -9.75 11.20
N THR A 144 20.51 -10.64 11.40
CA THR A 144 21.92 -10.43 11.00
C THR A 144 22.13 -10.12 9.51
N LEU A 145 21.22 -10.57 8.63
CA LEU A 145 21.25 -10.26 7.19
C LEU A 145 20.43 -9.02 6.81
N ALA A 146 19.65 -8.47 7.74
CA ALA A 146 18.86 -7.28 7.49
C ALA A 146 19.77 -6.04 7.52
N LYS A 147 19.54 -5.11 6.59
CA LYS A 147 20.27 -3.84 6.51
C LYS A 147 19.73 -2.83 7.53
N ILE A 148 19.89 -3.15 8.81
CA ILE A 148 19.40 -2.37 9.95
C ILE A 148 20.59 -2.06 10.87
N ASP A 149 20.53 -0.92 11.56
CA ASP A 149 21.55 -0.56 12.54
C ASP A 149 21.77 -1.70 13.58
N PRO A 150 23.02 -2.11 13.85
CA PRO A 150 23.31 -3.23 14.75
C PRO A 150 22.75 -3.06 16.18
N ALA A 151 22.65 -1.83 16.70
CA ALA A 151 22.07 -1.57 18.00
C ALA A 151 20.56 -1.83 18.00
N VAL A 152 19.87 -1.48 16.91
CA VAL A 152 18.45 -1.79 16.72
C VAL A 152 18.24 -3.29 16.59
N VAL A 153 19.08 -3.98 15.82
CA VAL A 153 19.06 -5.45 15.70
C VAL A 153 19.23 -6.11 17.08
N PHE A 154 20.22 -5.68 17.86
CA PHE A 154 20.47 -6.21 19.20
C PHE A 154 19.25 -6.08 20.11
N VAL A 155 18.61 -4.90 20.13
CA VAL A 155 17.41 -4.65 20.94
C VAL A 155 16.23 -5.50 20.49
N LEU A 156 16.00 -5.59 19.18
CA LEU A 156 14.92 -6.42 18.62
C LEU A 156 15.12 -7.89 18.95
N GLU A 157 16.32 -8.45 18.72
CA GLU A 157 16.60 -9.86 18.99
C GLU A 157 16.52 -10.21 20.48
N ARG A 158 16.92 -9.30 21.37
CA ARG A 158 16.77 -9.46 22.83
C ARG A 158 15.29 -9.43 23.26
N ALA A 159 14.48 -8.57 22.65
CA ALA A 159 13.04 -8.46 22.95
C ALA A 159 12.20 -9.57 22.30
N ALA A 160 12.67 -10.15 21.20
CA ALA A 160 11.95 -11.17 20.41
C ALA A 160 11.40 -12.36 21.22
N PRO A 161 12.17 -13.08 22.05
CA PRO A 161 11.63 -14.21 22.81
C PRO A 161 10.54 -13.78 23.79
N ILE A 162 10.66 -12.59 24.38
CA ILE A 162 9.68 -12.01 25.30
C ILE A 162 8.40 -11.68 24.53
N TYR A 163 8.55 -11.03 23.36
CA TYR A 163 7.43 -10.68 22.49
C TYR A 163 6.64 -11.91 22.03
N ARG A 164 7.39 -12.93 21.58
CA ARG A 164 6.86 -14.22 21.12
C ARG A 164 6.03 -14.92 22.18
N LYS A 165 6.44 -14.82 23.45
CA LYS A 165 5.76 -15.40 24.59
C LYS A 165 4.51 -14.61 25.02
N ALA A 166 4.63 -13.29 25.13
CA ALA A 166 3.61 -12.49 25.80
C ALA A 166 2.52 -11.95 24.87
N TRP A 167 2.86 -11.49 23.65
CA TRP A 167 1.94 -10.72 22.80
C TRP A 167 1.75 -11.29 21.40
N TRP A 168 2.78 -11.88 20.79
CA TRP A 168 2.69 -12.37 19.40
C TRP A 168 1.48 -13.27 19.11
N PRO A 169 1.09 -14.25 19.95
CA PRO A 169 -0.07 -15.09 19.66
C PRO A 169 -1.39 -14.33 19.56
N ALA A 170 -1.53 -13.21 20.28
CA ALA A 170 -2.72 -12.37 20.21
C ALA A 170 -2.67 -11.41 19.01
N HIS A 171 -1.52 -10.76 18.78
CA HIS A 171 -1.35 -9.83 17.65
C HIS A 171 -1.46 -10.57 16.31
N HIS A 172 -0.81 -11.73 16.18
CA HIS A 172 -0.89 -12.57 14.99
C HIS A 172 -2.32 -13.04 14.71
N ARG A 173 -3.04 -13.49 15.74
CA ARG A 173 -4.46 -13.86 15.60
C ARG A 173 -5.29 -12.67 15.09
N ALA A 174 -5.08 -11.47 15.63
CA ALA A 174 -5.75 -10.26 15.15
C ALA A 174 -5.40 -9.96 13.67
N ASN A 175 -4.13 -10.11 13.28
CA ASN A 175 -3.71 -9.96 11.88
C ASN A 175 -4.46 -10.93 10.97
N VAL A 176 -4.51 -12.22 11.33
CA VAL A 176 -5.20 -13.27 10.54
C VAL A 176 -6.71 -13.03 10.47
N GLU A 177 -7.34 -12.62 11.56
CA GLU A 177 -8.77 -12.30 11.62
C GLU A 177 -9.11 -11.08 10.75
N TRP A 178 -8.32 -10.01 10.87
CA TRP A 178 -8.48 -8.80 10.07
C TRP A 178 -8.31 -9.11 8.57
N GLN A 179 -7.25 -9.84 8.21
CA GLN A 179 -7.02 -10.30 6.83
C GLN A 179 -8.21 -11.08 6.27
N ARG A 180 -8.79 -11.98 7.06
CA ARG A 180 -9.93 -12.78 6.64
C ARG A 180 -11.17 -11.93 6.40
N ALA A 181 -11.43 -10.96 7.28
CA ALA A 181 -12.57 -10.06 7.16
C ALA A 181 -12.44 -9.16 5.93
N ILE A 182 -11.29 -8.52 5.74
CA ILE A 182 -11.08 -7.58 4.65
C ILE A 182 -11.06 -8.26 3.28
N ARG A 183 -10.50 -9.47 3.17
CA ARG A 183 -10.45 -10.21 1.90
C ARG A 183 -11.86 -10.44 1.36
N LYS A 184 -12.83 -10.77 2.22
CA LYS A 184 -14.23 -10.89 1.82
C LYS A 184 -14.80 -9.59 1.24
N LEU A 185 -14.43 -8.44 1.80
CA LEU A 185 -14.87 -7.14 1.31
C LEU A 185 -14.19 -6.78 -0.02
N VAL A 186 -12.89 -7.06 -0.16
CA VAL A 186 -12.15 -6.89 -1.42
C VAL A 186 -12.70 -7.80 -2.51
N ASP A 187 -12.97 -9.07 -2.21
CA ASP A 187 -13.55 -10.00 -3.18
C ASP A 187 -14.92 -9.52 -3.67
N LYS A 188 -15.73 -8.95 -2.76
CA LYS A 188 -17.09 -8.49 -3.05
C LYS A 188 -17.14 -7.14 -3.76
N HIS A 189 -16.28 -6.19 -3.37
CA HIS A 189 -16.41 -4.78 -3.73
C HIS A 189 -15.18 -4.21 -4.45
N GLY A 190 -14.04 -4.90 -4.41
CA GLY A 190 -12.75 -4.40 -4.84
C GLY A 190 -12.71 -3.96 -6.29
N ASP A 191 -13.32 -4.72 -7.22
CA ASP A 191 -13.29 -4.36 -8.65
C ASP A 191 -14.03 -3.06 -8.94
N ALA A 192 -15.19 -2.87 -8.31
CA ALA A 192 -16.01 -1.69 -8.49
C ALA A 192 -15.32 -0.46 -7.90
N ILE A 193 -14.73 -0.59 -6.70
CA ILE A 193 -13.94 0.47 -6.08
C ILE A 193 -12.70 0.78 -6.94
N LEU A 194 -11.95 -0.23 -7.36
CA LEU A 194 -10.75 -0.06 -8.16
C LEU A 194 -11.06 0.61 -9.51
N SER A 195 -12.13 0.18 -10.18
CA SER A 195 -12.59 0.78 -11.43
C SER A 195 -12.98 2.24 -11.23
N PHE A 196 -13.66 2.55 -10.12
CA PHE A 196 -14.03 3.92 -9.77
C PHE A 196 -12.79 4.81 -9.59
N ILE A 197 -11.82 4.40 -8.77
CA ILE A 197 -10.63 5.22 -8.48
C ILE A 197 -9.70 5.36 -9.69
N THR A 198 -9.48 4.28 -10.44
CA THR A 198 -8.59 4.32 -11.63
C THR A 198 -9.20 5.15 -12.75
N LYS A 199 -10.52 5.10 -12.93
CA LYS A 199 -11.24 5.99 -13.85
C LYS A 199 -11.14 7.46 -13.40
N ALA A 200 -11.33 7.73 -12.12
CA ALA A 200 -11.26 9.08 -11.56
C ALA A 200 -9.88 9.72 -11.77
N TYR A 201 -8.81 9.00 -11.45
CA TYR A 201 -7.46 9.53 -11.59
C TYR A 201 -6.88 9.38 -13.00
N GLN A 202 -7.48 8.54 -13.84
CA GLN A 202 -6.94 8.10 -15.14
C GLN A 202 -5.52 7.53 -14.98
N MET A 203 -5.36 6.66 -13.99
CA MET A 203 -4.09 6.04 -13.62
C MET A 203 -4.26 4.53 -13.54
N SER A 204 -3.23 3.80 -13.96
CA SER A 204 -3.21 2.35 -13.87
C SER A 204 -2.85 1.92 -12.45
N TRP A 205 -3.55 0.90 -11.96
CA TRP A 205 -3.14 0.17 -10.76
C TRP A 205 -1.96 -0.74 -11.07
N ASN A 206 -1.10 -0.97 -10.08
CA ASN A 206 -0.04 -1.96 -10.22
C ASN A 206 -0.65 -3.36 -10.49
N PRO A 207 -0.39 -3.99 -11.65
CA PRO A 207 -0.95 -5.30 -11.97
C PRO A 207 -0.40 -6.43 -11.06
N ALA A 208 0.72 -6.21 -10.37
CA ALA A 208 1.22 -7.14 -9.36
C ALA A 208 0.40 -7.11 -8.05
N GLY A 209 -0.42 -6.08 -7.85
CA GLY A 209 -1.14 -5.83 -6.61
C GLY A 209 -0.32 -5.03 -5.61
N PHE A 210 -1.00 -4.38 -4.66
CA PHE A 210 -0.35 -3.60 -3.62
C PHE A 210 -0.18 -4.42 -2.34
N HIS A 211 1.00 -4.39 -1.74
CA HIS A 211 1.30 -5.22 -0.57
C HIS A 211 0.76 -4.56 0.72
N ILE A 212 -0.03 -5.32 1.47
CA ILE A 212 -0.60 -4.92 2.77
C ILE A 212 0.03 -5.77 3.86
N HIS A 213 0.73 -5.10 4.75
CA HIS A 213 1.44 -5.69 5.87
C HIS A 213 0.66 -5.45 7.16
N LEU A 214 0.23 -6.53 7.82
CA LEU A 214 -0.57 -6.44 9.03
C LEU A 214 0.29 -6.50 10.28
N SER A 215 0.06 -5.53 11.15
CA SER A 215 0.69 -5.45 12.45
C SER A 215 -0.33 -5.18 13.54
N GLY A 216 -0.14 -5.71 14.75
CA GLY A 216 -1.03 -5.43 15.88
C GLY A 216 -1.16 -3.93 16.16
N TYR A 217 -0.06 -3.20 16.07
CA TYR A 217 0.00 -1.73 16.13
C TYR A 217 0.85 -1.21 14.97
N THR A 218 0.68 0.06 14.58
CA THR A 218 1.50 0.71 13.54
C THR A 218 1.97 2.09 14.02
N ASN A 219 1.50 3.17 13.40
CA ASN A 219 1.67 4.54 13.87
C ASN A 219 0.36 5.05 14.49
N TRP A 220 0.34 6.31 14.92
CA TRP A 220 -0.82 6.95 15.54
C TRP A 220 -2.07 7.00 14.64
N ALA A 221 -1.92 6.85 13.33
CA ALA A 221 -3.02 6.89 12.37
C ALA A 221 -3.68 5.52 12.15
N GLY A 222 -3.04 4.44 12.59
CA GLY A 222 -3.50 3.06 12.42
C GLY A 222 -3.15 2.46 11.07
N ALA A 223 -2.86 3.26 10.05
CA ALA A 223 -2.30 2.80 8.79
C ALA A 223 -1.37 3.87 8.20
N TYR A 224 -0.42 3.42 7.38
CA TYR A 224 0.40 4.32 6.57
C TYR A 224 1.05 3.57 5.41
N SER A 225 1.45 4.32 4.40
CA SER A 225 2.27 3.84 3.28
C SER A 225 3.60 4.60 3.26
N THR A 226 4.71 3.92 2.95
CA THR A 226 6.02 4.57 2.78
C THR A 226 6.37 4.72 1.31
N THR A 227 7.49 5.39 1.01
CA THR A 227 8.15 5.25 -0.29
C THR A 227 8.43 3.77 -0.58
N GLY A 228 7.95 3.29 -1.73
CA GLY A 228 7.94 1.86 -2.09
C GLY A 228 6.51 1.30 -2.21
N GLU A 229 6.38 -0.04 -2.21
CA GLU A 229 5.09 -0.75 -2.25
C GLU A 229 4.62 -1.20 -0.86
N LEU A 230 5.12 -0.56 0.20
CA LEU A 230 4.85 -0.93 1.58
C LEU A 230 3.69 -0.11 2.16
N LEU A 231 2.56 -0.77 2.39
CA LEU A 231 1.44 -0.28 3.21
C LEU A 231 1.37 -1.14 4.47
N VAL A 232 1.41 -0.50 5.65
CA VAL A 232 1.24 -1.17 6.93
C VAL A 232 -0.07 -0.76 7.58
N LEU A 233 -0.82 -1.73 8.09
CA LEU A 233 -2.11 -1.50 8.72
C LEU A 233 -2.20 -2.19 10.09
N SER A 234 -2.81 -1.49 11.05
CA SER A 234 -3.04 -1.94 12.42
C SER A 234 -4.25 -2.86 12.48
N SER A 235 -4.06 -4.11 12.89
CA SER A 235 -5.14 -5.08 13.09
C SER A 235 -5.92 -4.88 14.39
N LEU A 236 -5.36 -4.15 15.37
CA LEU A 236 -6.03 -3.83 16.64
C LEU A 236 -6.71 -2.43 16.65
N ALA A 237 -6.52 -1.63 15.60
CA ALA A 237 -7.20 -0.35 15.47
C ALA A 237 -8.68 -0.55 15.10
N GLU A 238 -9.57 -0.28 16.06
CA GLU A 238 -11.02 -0.49 15.91
C GLU A 238 -11.68 0.45 14.87
N ASP A 239 -11.09 1.63 14.67
CA ASP A 239 -11.62 2.67 13.78
C ASP A 239 -11.45 2.35 12.28
N ILE A 240 -10.60 1.38 11.95
CA ILE A 240 -10.29 0.93 10.59
C ILE A 240 -10.62 -0.56 10.36
N LYS A 241 -11.64 -1.07 11.05
CA LYS A 241 -12.22 -2.40 10.78
C LYS A 241 -13.33 -2.34 9.73
N ASP A 242 -13.66 -3.52 9.20
CA ASP A 242 -14.78 -3.73 8.28
C ASP A 242 -14.75 -2.76 7.09
N ILE A 243 -15.87 -2.07 6.82
CA ILE A 243 -16.00 -1.16 5.69
C ILE A 243 -15.05 0.04 5.77
N TYR A 244 -14.66 0.46 6.98
CA TYR A 244 -13.65 1.50 7.18
C TYR A 244 -12.26 0.98 6.83
N GLY A 245 -11.95 -0.28 7.17
CA GLY A 245 -10.74 -0.94 6.71
C GLY A 245 -10.64 -1.01 5.18
N LEU A 246 -11.78 -1.22 4.50
CA LEU A 246 -11.84 -1.21 3.03
C LEU A 246 -11.54 0.18 2.46
N GLU A 247 -12.13 1.23 3.04
CA GLU A 247 -11.78 2.61 2.66
C GLU A 247 -10.29 2.89 2.91
N THR A 248 -9.75 2.49 4.06
CA THR A 248 -8.36 2.72 4.44
C THR A 248 -7.37 2.07 3.48
N ILE A 249 -7.55 0.80 3.10
CA ILE A 249 -6.56 0.15 2.21
C ILE A 249 -6.54 0.75 0.80
N PHE A 250 -7.68 1.24 0.32
CA PHE A 250 -7.74 1.95 -0.97
C PHE A 250 -7.19 3.37 -0.84
N HIS A 251 -7.47 4.09 0.25
CA HIS A 251 -6.85 5.38 0.56
C HIS A 251 -5.32 5.25 0.53
N GLU A 252 -4.79 4.32 1.31
CA GLU A 252 -3.35 4.08 1.40
C GLU A 252 -2.76 3.65 0.05
N GLY A 253 -3.43 2.74 -0.66
CA GLY A 253 -2.97 2.31 -1.98
C GLY A 253 -2.96 3.44 -3.02
N MET A 254 -3.77 4.48 -2.87
CA MET A 254 -3.75 5.65 -3.76
C MET A 254 -2.51 6.54 -3.57
N HIS A 255 -1.79 6.45 -2.44
CA HIS A 255 -0.52 7.16 -2.25
C HIS A 255 0.57 6.72 -3.24
N GLN A 256 0.42 5.55 -3.90
CA GLN A 256 1.28 5.13 -5.02
C GLN A 256 1.31 6.14 -6.19
N TRP A 257 0.31 7.03 -6.26
CA TRP A 257 0.15 8.04 -7.30
C TRP A 257 0.50 9.45 -6.83
N ASP A 258 1.02 9.65 -5.63
CA ASP A 258 1.26 10.98 -5.05
C ASP A 258 2.05 11.90 -5.99
N LYS A 259 3.13 11.38 -6.59
CA LYS A 259 3.96 12.15 -7.53
C LYS A 259 3.17 12.55 -8.78
N GLN A 260 2.43 11.61 -9.37
CA GLN A 260 1.68 11.82 -10.61
C GLN A 260 0.52 12.80 -10.39
N VAL A 261 -0.22 12.66 -9.29
CA VAL A 261 -1.33 13.56 -8.91
C VAL A 261 -0.79 14.95 -8.64
N PHE A 262 0.31 15.06 -7.90
CA PHE A 262 0.89 16.36 -7.59
C PHE A 262 1.41 17.07 -8.83
N GLU A 263 2.02 16.35 -9.78
CA GLU A 263 2.43 16.95 -11.06
C GLU A 263 1.25 17.38 -11.92
N ALA A 264 0.15 16.61 -11.95
CA ALA A 264 -1.07 17.02 -12.65
C ALA A 264 -1.66 18.31 -12.05
N LEU A 265 -1.72 18.43 -10.72
CA LEU A 265 -2.14 19.66 -10.03
C LEU A 265 -1.19 20.82 -10.33
N ARG A 266 0.13 20.59 -10.31
CA ARG A 266 1.15 21.61 -10.63
C ARG A 266 1.00 22.12 -12.06
N GLU A 267 0.68 21.24 -13.01
CA GLU A 267 0.44 21.66 -14.39
C GLU A 267 -0.73 22.65 -14.48
N GLN A 268 -1.85 22.35 -13.83
CA GLN A 268 -3.00 23.26 -13.81
C GLN A 268 -2.69 24.56 -13.06
N ALA A 269 -1.92 24.50 -11.97
CA ALA A 269 -1.50 25.68 -11.22
C ALA A 269 -0.57 26.59 -12.02
N ARG A 270 0.33 26.03 -12.85
CA ARG A 270 1.18 26.82 -13.75
C ARG A 270 0.36 27.60 -14.78
N LYS A 271 -0.66 26.98 -15.38
CA LYS A 271 -1.57 27.64 -16.35
C LYS A 271 -2.33 28.83 -15.75
N GLN A 272 -2.47 28.87 -14.44
CA GLN A 272 -3.22 29.89 -13.69
C GLN A 272 -2.33 30.83 -12.87
N ASN A 273 -1.00 30.76 -13.02
CA ASN A 273 -0.04 31.50 -12.19
C ASN A 273 -0.27 31.36 -10.67
N LYS A 274 -0.61 30.14 -10.22
CA LYS A 274 -0.94 29.79 -8.83
C LYS A 274 -0.01 28.72 -8.28
N ARG A 275 0.02 28.55 -6.95
CA ARG A 275 0.74 27.44 -6.27
C ARG A 275 -0.24 26.40 -5.78
N VAL A 276 0.07 25.11 -5.97
CA VAL A 276 -0.76 24.02 -5.41
C VAL A 276 -0.74 24.15 -3.88
N PRO A 277 -1.91 24.22 -3.21
CA PRO A 277 -1.97 24.23 -1.75
C PRO A 277 -1.38 22.96 -1.15
N ASN A 278 -0.67 23.12 -0.04
CA ASN A 278 -0.28 21.99 0.79
C ASN A 278 -1.53 21.24 1.26
N GLY A 279 -1.53 19.92 1.13
CA GLY A 279 -2.63 19.05 1.56
C GLY A 279 -3.76 18.85 0.55
N LEU A 280 -3.81 19.58 -0.58
CA LEU A 280 -4.88 19.39 -1.58
C LEU A 280 -4.88 17.97 -2.15
N SER A 281 -3.71 17.44 -2.52
CA SER A 281 -3.59 16.08 -3.05
C SER A 281 -4.08 15.03 -2.04
N HIS A 282 -3.70 15.16 -0.77
CA HIS A 282 -4.13 14.23 0.28
C HIS A 282 -5.62 14.35 0.59
N ALA A 283 -6.17 15.56 0.59
CA ALA A 283 -7.61 15.78 0.74
C ALA A 283 -8.40 15.13 -0.40
N MET A 284 -7.89 15.15 -1.64
CA MET A 284 -8.49 14.42 -2.76
C MET A 284 -8.48 12.91 -2.55
N ILE A 285 -7.42 12.35 -1.96
CA ILE A 285 -7.35 10.90 -1.65
C ILE A 285 -8.41 10.53 -0.61
N PHE A 286 -8.49 11.26 0.51
CA PHE A 286 -9.55 11.06 1.52
C PHE A 286 -10.95 11.12 0.91
N PHE A 287 -11.21 12.14 0.10
CA PHE A 287 -12.51 12.32 -0.54
C PHE A 287 -12.82 11.16 -1.47
N THR A 288 -11.91 10.83 -2.39
CA THR A 288 -12.17 9.83 -3.43
C THR A 288 -12.30 8.43 -2.86
N ALA A 289 -11.50 8.05 -1.86
CA ALA A 289 -11.64 6.75 -1.18
C ALA A 289 -13.02 6.61 -0.52
N GLY A 290 -13.47 7.64 0.19
CA GLY A 290 -14.80 7.68 0.79
C GLY A 290 -15.93 7.60 -0.23
N GLU A 291 -15.84 8.36 -1.33
CA GLU A 291 -16.83 8.31 -2.41
C GLU A 291 -16.86 6.94 -3.10
N ALA A 292 -15.69 6.31 -3.30
CA ALA A 292 -15.58 5.00 -3.94
C ALA A 292 -16.22 3.89 -3.10
N VAL A 293 -16.04 3.91 -1.77
CA VAL A 293 -16.72 2.97 -0.88
C VAL A 293 -18.22 3.26 -0.84
N ARG A 294 -18.63 4.53 -0.79
CA ARG A 294 -20.06 4.89 -0.83
C ARG A 294 -20.75 4.49 -2.13
N HIS A 295 -20.02 4.41 -3.25
CA HIS A 295 -20.53 3.90 -4.52
C HIS A 295 -21.03 2.45 -4.43
N VAL A 296 -20.41 1.63 -3.58
CA VAL A 296 -20.76 0.20 -3.39
C VAL A 296 -21.50 -0.07 -2.08
N TYR A 297 -21.48 0.89 -1.15
CA TYR A 297 -22.14 0.85 0.14
C TYR A 297 -22.77 2.23 0.44
N PRO A 298 -23.99 2.52 -0.06
CA PRO A 298 -24.55 3.88 -0.07
C PRO A 298 -24.71 4.54 1.30
N ASP A 299 -24.95 3.77 2.36
CA ASP A 299 -25.11 4.27 3.74
C ASP A 299 -23.76 4.56 4.43
N HIS A 300 -22.64 4.35 3.73
CA HIS A 300 -21.31 4.56 4.27
C HIS A 300 -21.07 6.05 4.53
N VAL A 301 -20.69 6.38 5.77
CA VAL A 301 -20.16 7.70 6.11
C VAL A 301 -18.64 7.66 5.90
N PRO A 302 -18.06 8.42 4.95
CA PRO A 302 -16.63 8.44 4.70
C PRO A 302 -15.80 8.63 5.97
N TYR A 303 -14.66 7.95 6.05
CA TYR A 303 -13.75 8.02 7.20
C TYR A 303 -13.35 9.47 7.51
N ALA A 304 -13.10 10.28 6.49
CA ALA A 304 -12.75 11.68 6.66
C ALA A 304 -13.82 12.50 7.41
N VAL A 305 -15.10 12.12 7.27
CA VAL A 305 -16.21 12.71 8.03
C VAL A 305 -16.31 12.09 9.41
N LYS A 306 -16.38 10.76 9.52
CA LYS A 306 -16.53 10.05 10.80
C LYS A 306 -15.43 10.40 11.80
N ALA A 307 -14.19 10.45 11.34
CA ALA A 307 -13.02 10.71 12.18
C ALA A 307 -12.73 12.21 12.34
N GLY A 308 -13.50 13.11 11.71
CA GLY A 308 -13.25 14.55 11.74
C GLY A 308 -11.88 14.90 11.18
N VAL A 309 -11.52 14.36 10.02
CA VAL A 309 -10.23 14.62 9.35
C VAL A 309 -10.22 16.02 8.73
N TRP A 310 -11.37 16.50 8.25
CA TRP A 310 -11.49 17.82 7.67
C TRP A 310 -11.03 18.92 8.62
N GLU A 311 -11.37 18.80 9.89
CA GLU A 311 -11.08 19.75 10.95
C GLU A 311 -9.60 19.76 11.37
N ARG A 312 -8.77 18.84 10.82
CA ARG A 312 -7.35 18.68 11.15
C ARG A 312 -6.42 19.42 10.17
N GLY A 313 -6.87 20.54 9.62
CA GLY A 313 -6.07 21.41 8.75
C GLY A 313 -6.31 21.27 7.24
N ILE A 314 -7.36 20.56 6.83
CA ILE A 314 -7.75 20.41 5.41
C ILE A 314 -9.20 20.84 5.12
N SER A 315 -9.87 21.53 6.06
CA SER A 315 -11.29 21.89 5.97
C SER A 315 -11.59 22.79 4.77
N GLN A 316 -10.63 23.62 4.38
CA GLN A 316 -10.71 24.50 3.21
C GLN A 316 -10.93 23.76 1.89
N PHE A 317 -10.59 22.48 1.82
CA PHE A 317 -10.74 21.69 0.59
C PHE A 317 -12.10 20.99 0.48
N LYS A 318 -12.84 20.84 1.58
CA LYS A 318 -14.08 20.05 1.61
C LYS A 318 -15.13 20.56 0.61
N THR A 319 -15.53 21.83 0.73
CA THR A 319 -16.54 22.42 -0.17
C THR A 319 -16.08 22.43 -1.64
N PRO A 320 -14.85 22.84 -1.99
CA PRO A 320 -14.35 22.69 -3.36
C PRO A 320 -14.40 21.25 -3.89
N LEU A 321 -14.08 20.24 -3.07
CA LEU A 321 -14.18 18.84 -3.47
C LEU A 321 -15.64 18.42 -3.71
N GLU A 322 -16.57 18.83 -2.85
CA GLU A 322 -18.00 18.54 -3.01
C GLU A 322 -18.61 19.23 -4.25
N GLU A 323 -18.20 20.44 -4.57
CA GLU A 323 -18.77 21.24 -5.67
C GLU A 323 -18.08 21.03 -7.02
N VAL A 324 -16.85 20.52 -7.04
CA VAL A 324 -16.05 20.39 -8.27
C VAL A 324 -15.63 18.95 -8.52
N TRP A 325 -14.98 18.31 -7.53
CA TRP A 325 -14.44 16.96 -7.71
C TRP A 325 -15.54 15.90 -7.75
N LYS A 326 -16.51 15.96 -6.83
CA LYS A 326 -17.64 15.03 -6.80
C LYS A 326 -18.45 15.01 -8.10
N PRO A 327 -18.86 16.15 -8.70
CA PRO A 327 -19.47 16.16 -10.02
C PRO A 327 -18.69 15.39 -11.08
N TYR A 328 -17.35 15.52 -11.08
CA TYR A 328 -16.48 14.78 -11.99
C TYR A 328 -16.46 13.28 -11.68
N LEU A 329 -16.37 12.89 -10.40
CA LEU A 329 -16.50 11.51 -9.98
C LEU A 329 -17.85 10.89 -10.41
N ASP A 330 -18.92 11.71 -10.40
CA ASP A 330 -20.26 11.35 -10.86
C ASP A 330 -20.42 11.40 -12.41
N GLY A 331 -19.33 11.62 -13.16
CA GLY A 331 -19.28 11.54 -14.63
C GLY A 331 -19.53 12.85 -15.37
N ARG A 332 -19.44 14.01 -14.70
CA ARG A 332 -19.62 15.34 -15.34
C ARG A 332 -18.27 16.01 -15.63
N GLY A 333 -18.07 16.39 -16.89
CA GLY A 333 -16.84 17.06 -17.34
C GLY A 333 -15.63 16.13 -17.39
N THR A 334 -14.44 16.72 -17.46
CA THR A 334 -13.16 16.00 -17.55
C THR A 334 -12.33 16.15 -16.28
N ARG A 335 -11.36 15.25 -16.10
CA ARG A 335 -10.41 15.29 -14.97
C ARG A 335 -9.69 16.62 -14.92
N ASP A 336 -9.16 17.05 -16.06
CA ASP A 336 -8.30 18.23 -16.13
C ASP A 336 -9.08 19.52 -15.88
N GLU A 337 -10.35 19.60 -16.30
CA GLU A 337 -11.26 20.69 -15.93
C GLU A 337 -11.50 20.74 -14.43
N ALA A 338 -11.78 19.59 -13.80
CA ALA A 338 -12.00 19.51 -12.36
C ALA A 338 -10.75 19.88 -11.57
N LEU A 339 -9.56 19.39 -11.98
CA LEU A 339 -8.28 19.76 -11.35
C LEU A 339 -7.98 21.26 -11.52
N ALA A 340 -8.24 21.83 -12.70
CA ALA A 340 -8.06 23.25 -12.94
C ALA A 340 -8.96 24.11 -12.03
N GLU A 341 -10.24 23.74 -11.90
CA GLU A 341 -11.16 24.48 -11.05
C GLU A 341 -10.86 24.29 -9.55
N LEU A 342 -10.44 23.09 -9.11
CA LEU A 342 -9.97 22.88 -7.75
C LEU A 342 -8.79 23.79 -7.43
N VAL A 343 -7.78 23.85 -8.31
CA VAL A 343 -6.63 24.75 -8.16
C VAL A 343 -7.10 26.20 -8.11
N LYS A 344 -7.99 26.62 -9.01
CA LYS A 344 -8.51 27.99 -9.03
C LYS A 344 -9.10 28.41 -7.69
N ARG A 345 -9.92 27.54 -7.08
CA ARG A 345 -10.67 27.81 -5.85
C ARG A 345 -9.85 27.67 -4.57
N THR A 346 -8.80 26.87 -4.59
CA THR A 346 -8.06 26.51 -3.38
C THR A 346 -6.66 27.11 -3.31
N ALA A 347 -6.06 27.45 -4.44
CA ALA A 347 -4.71 27.98 -4.51
C ALA A 347 -4.61 29.46 -4.18
N ALA A 348 -3.57 29.80 -3.42
CA ALA A 348 -3.08 31.16 -3.26
C ALA A 348 -2.34 31.63 -4.52
N ASP A 349 -2.33 32.95 -4.71
CA ASP A 349 -1.56 33.61 -5.77
C ASP A 349 -0.05 33.41 -5.54
N LYS A 350 0.71 33.46 -6.63
CA LYS A 350 2.14 33.10 -6.63
C LYS A 350 3.07 34.13 -6.03
#